data_AF-A0A924JMG7-F1
#
_entry.id   AF-A0A924JMG7-F1
#
_cell.length_a   1.000
_cell.length_b   1.000
_cell.length_c   1.000
_cell.angle_alpha   90.00
_cell.angle_beta   90.00
_cell.angle_gamma   90.00
#
_symmetry.space_group_name_H-M   'P 1'
#
loop_
_entity.id
_entity.type
_entity.pdbx_description
1 polymer ?
#
loop_
_entity_poly.entity_id
_entity_poly.type
_entity_poly.pdbx_seq_one_letter_code
_entity_poly.pdbx_strand_id
1 'polypeptide(L)'
;LLRVARFGRFARIAPGLVAVSGAVLVALAGLVLAVELLYRRTQESGGPLVCILGLPLDAHAVTPWLVALALFTAGVLAYRALCPAYLGHWEAVHGEIAALSKGRHP
;
A
#
# COMPACT_ATOMS: atom_id res chain seq x y z
N LEU A 1 12.29 -13.50 -2.55
CA LEU A 1 11.07 -14.33 -2.76
C LEU A 1 11.40 -15.75 -3.25
N LEU A 2 12.23 -15.93 -4.29
CA LEU A 2 12.64 -17.25 -4.82
C LEU A 2 13.23 -18.23 -3.77
N ARG A 3 14.06 -17.75 -2.82
CA ARG A 3 14.57 -18.58 -1.72
C ARG A 3 13.48 -19.01 -0.72
N VAL A 4 12.57 -18.10 -0.34
CA VAL A 4 11.49 -18.39 0.62
C VAL A 4 10.46 -19.36 0.02
N ALA A 5 10.12 -19.18 -1.27
CA ALA A 5 9.22 -20.07 -2.00
C ALA A 5 9.79 -21.50 -2.11
N ARG A 6 11.11 -21.63 -2.35
CA ARG A 6 11.80 -22.93 -2.41
C ARG A 6 11.83 -23.69 -1.08
N PHE A 7 11.68 -23.00 0.06
CA PHE A 7 11.66 -23.58 1.40
C PHE A 7 10.24 -23.75 1.98
N GLY A 8 9.18 -23.49 1.20
CA GLY A 8 7.79 -23.72 1.62
C GLY A 8 7.26 -22.78 2.72
N ARG A 9 8.07 -21.84 3.22
CA ARG A 9 7.72 -20.90 4.30
C ARG A 9 6.96 -19.65 3.80
N PHE A 10 6.57 -19.61 2.53
CA PHE A 10 5.92 -18.46 1.91
C PHE A 10 4.58 -18.11 2.57
N ALA A 11 3.82 -19.11 3.00
CA ALA A 11 2.53 -18.93 3.67
C ALA A 11 2.62 -18.12 4.97
N ARG A 12 3.79 -18.13 5.65
CA ARG A 12 4.00 -17.39 6.91
C ARG A 12 4.31 -15.91 6.70
N ILE A 13 4.89 -15.55 5.55
CA ILE A 13 5.21 -14.15 5.19
C ILE A 13 4.08 -13.50 4.39
N ALA A 14 3.31 -14.30 3.63
CA ALA A 14 2.20 -13.85 2.80
C ALA A 14 1.22 -12.89 3.50
N PRO A 15 0.69 -13.15 4.72
CA PRO A 15 -0.26 -12.25 5.34
C PRO A 15 0.35 -10.88 5.70
N GLY A 16 1.59 -10.86 6.18
CA GLY A 16 2.31 -9.61 6.46
C GLY A 16 2.61 -8.81 5.19
N LEU A 17 2.97 -9.51 4.10
CA LEU A 17 3.20 -8.88 2.80
C LEU A 17 1.91 -8.27 2.24
N VAL A 18 0.79 -9.01 2.29
CA VAL A 18 -0.53 -8.53 1.85
C VAL A 18 -0.97 -7.32 2.67
N ALA A 19 -0.77 -7.33 3.99
CA ALA A 19 -1.13 -6.21 4.85
C ALA A 19 -0.33 -4.94 4.53
N VAL A 20 1.00 -5.05 4.39
CA VAL A 20 1.85 -3.91 4.02
C VAL A 20 1.53 -3.42 2.61
N SER A 21 1.37 -4.32 1.64
CA SER A 21 0.97 -3.96 0.28
C SER A 21 -0.40 -3.28 0.24
N GLY A 22 -1.37 -3.76 1.02
CA GLY A 22 -2.69 -3.13 1.15
C GLY A 22 -2.60 -1.70 1.66
N ALA A 23 -1.78 -1.45 2.69
CA ALA A 23 -1.57 -0.10 3.22
C ALA A 23 -0.96 0.85 2.17
N VAL A 24 0.00 0.37 1.37
CA VAL A 24 0.58 1.15 0.26
C VAL A 24 -0.45 1.42 -0.83
N LEU A 25 -1.30 0.45 -1.18
CA LEU A 25 -2.35 0.64 -2.18
C LEU A 25 -3.36 1.70 -1.73
N VAL A 26 -3.73 1.74 -0.45
CA VAL A 26 -4.62 2.77 0.10
C VAL A 26 -3.96 4.16 -0.01
N ALA A 27 -2.67 4.27 0.33
CA ALA A 27 -1.95 5.53 0.17
C ALA A 27 -1.89 5.98 -1.30
N LEU A 28 -1.61 5.06 -2.22
CA LEU A 28 -1.59 5.33 -3.66
C LEU A 28 -2.95 5.75 -4.19
N ALA A 29 -4.04 5.14 -3.72
CA ALA A 29 -5.39 5.54 -4.10
C ALA A 29 -5.68 7.01 -3.73
N GLY A 30 -5.27 7.42 -2.52
CA GLY A 30 -5.36 8.83 -2.10
C GLY A 30 -4.50 9.76 -2.98
N LEU A 31 -3.30 9.33 -3.37
CA LEU A 31 -2.42 10.09 -4.26
C LEU A 31 -2.99 10.23 -5.68
N VAL A 32 -3.48 9.13 -6.27
CA VAL A 32 -4.13 9.13 -7.59
C VAL A 32 -5.33 10.06 -7.58
N LEU A 33 -6.14 10.02 -6.51
CA LEU A 33 -7.26 10.92 -6.34
C LEU A 33 -6.81 12.39 -6.30
N ALA A 34 -5.76 12.72 -5.55
CA ALA A 34 -5.22 14.07 -5.51
C ALA A 34 -4.71 14.54 -6.89
N VAL A 35 -4.06 13.65 -7.64
CA VAL A 35 -3.58 13.92 -9.01
C VAL A 35 -4.76 14.17 -9.96
N GLU A 36 -5.81 13.34 -9.90
CA GLU A 36 -7.02 13.50 -10.71
C GLU A 36 -7.74 14.83 -10.42
N LEU A 37 -7.84 15.22 -9.13
CA LEU A 37 -8.41 16.51 -8.73
C LEU A 37 -7.58 17.69 -9.23
N LEU A 38 -6.26 17.58 -9.15
CA LEU A 38 -5.36 18.61 -9.67
C LEU A 38 -5.49 18.74 -11.19
N TYR A 39 -5.49 17.62 -11.89
CA TYR A 39 -5.65 17.57 -13.35
C TYR A 39 -6.94 18.26 -13.79
N ARG A 40 -8.07 17.91 -13.16
CA ARG A 40 -9.37 18.52 -13.47
C ARG A 40 -9.44 20.00 -13.09
N ARG A 41 -8.83 20.40 -11.97
CA ARG A 41 -8.75 21.83 -11.60
C ARG A 41 -8.00 22.65 -12.65
N THR A 42 -7.00 22.07 -13.31
CA THR A 42 -6.24 22.75 -14.38
C THR A 42 -6.95 22.75 -15.74
N GLN A 43 -7.95 21.89 -15.96
CA GLN A 43 -8.77 21.90 -17.17
C GLN A 43 -10.11 22.60 -16.92
N GLU A 44 -10.17 23.90 -17.22
CA GLU A 44 -11.41 24.69 -17.10
C GLU A 44 -12.53 24.27 -18.07
N SER A 45 -12.27 23.39 -19.04
CA SER A 45 -13.20 23.06 -20.14
C SER A 45 -13.97 21.73 -20.00
N GLY A 46 -13.74 20.95 -18.94
CA GLY A 46 -14.19 19.54 -18.84
C GLY A 46 -15.47 19.23 -18.05
N GLY A 47 -16.11 20.21 -17.40
CA GLY A 47 -17.30 20.00 -16.56
C GLY A 47 -16.99 19.50 -15.12
N PRO A 48 -17.75 19.91 -14.09
CA PRO A 48 -17.28 19.89 -12.70
C PRO A 48 -17.55 18.59 -11.91
N LEU A 49 -18.19 17.57 -12.51
CA LEU A 49 -18.59 16.38 -11.77
C LEU A 49 -17.59 15.23 -11.94
N VAL A 50 -17.05 14.77 -10.81
CA VAL A 50 -16.41 13.46 -10.71
C VAL A 50 -17.36 12.52 -9.96
N CYS A 51 -17.78 11.44 -10.61
CA CYS A 51 -18.46 10.34 -9.93
C CYS A 51 -17.41 9.41 -9.36
N ILE A 52 -17.11 9.52 -8.06
CA ILE A 52 -16.31 8.53 -7.34
C ILE A 52 -17.28 7.69 -6.53
N LEU A 53 -17.31 6.37 -6.78
CA LEU A 53 -18.24 5.43 -6.13
C LEU A 53 -19.73 5.76 -6.31
N GLY A 54 -20.09 6.49 -7.38
CA GLY A 54 -21.46 6.92 -7.66
C GLY A 54 -21.94 8.14 -6.88
N LEU A 55 -21.07 8.78 -6.09
CA LEU A 55 -21.36 10.05 -5.43
C LEU A 55 -20.85 11.23 -6.29
N PRO A 56 -21.70 12.23 -6.58
CA PRO A 56 -21.27 13.42 -7.29
C PRO A 56 -20.34 14.23 -6.37
N LEU A 57 -19.05 14.19 -6.64
CA LEU A 57 -18.05 15.02 -5.98
C LEU A 57 -17.72 16.19 -6.91
N ASP A 58 -18.11 17.38 -6.45
CA ASP A 58 -17.72 18.64 -7.06
C ASP A 58 -16.21 18.83 -6.87
N ALA A 59 -15.46 18.89 -7.98
CA ALA A 59 -14.01 19.06 -7.98
C ALA A 59 -13.56 20.41 -7.41
N HIS A 60 -14.46 21.39 -7.31
CA HIS A 60 -14.22 22.67 -6.66
C HIS A 60 -14.49 22.65 -5.14
N ALA A 61 -15.13 21.60 -4.63
CA ALA A 61 -15.36 21.45 -3.21
C ALA A 61 -14.08 21.02 -2.47
N VAL A 62 -13.99 21.41 -1.20
CA VAL A 62 -12.89 21.00 -0.30
C VAL A 62 -12.99 19.52 0.08
N THR A 63 -14.19 18.94 0.01
CA THR A 63 -14.50 17.55 0.39
C THR A 63 -13.62 16.49 -0.31
N PRO A 64 -13.47 16.45 -1.66
CA PRO A 64 -12.62 15.46 -2.31
C PRO A 64 -11.15 15.57 -1.92
N TRP A 65 -10.65 16.78 -1.63
CA TRP A 65 -9.29 16.99 -1.13
C TRP A 65 -9.10 16.41 0.27
N LEU A 66 -10.09 16.57 1.16
CA LEU A 66 -10.08 15.96 2.49
C LEU A 66 -10.09 14.42 2.41
N VAL A 67 -10.87 13.84 1.49
CA VAL A 67 -10.90 12.39 1.28
C VAL A 67 -9.56 11.87 0.76
N ALA A 68 -8.96 12.56 -0.22
CA ALA A 68 -7.63 12.21 -0.74
C ALA A 68 -6.57 12.24 0.38
N LEU A 69 -6.58 13.30 1.19
CA LEU A 69 -5.66 13.46 2.32
C LEU A 69 -5.90 12.38 3.38
N ALA A 70 -7.16 12.07 3.71
CA ALA A 70 -7.51 11.04 4.67
C ALA A 70 -7.06 9.64 4.20
N LEU A 71 -7.27 9.29 2.93
CA LEU A 71 -6.80 8.03 2.36
C LEU A 71 -5.27 7.94 2.36
N PHE A 72 -4.60 9.01 1.93
CA PHE A 72 -3.14 9.04 1.91
C PHE A 72 -2.56 8.89 3.32
N THR A 73 -3.03 9.69 4.27
CA THR A 73 -2.56 9.66 5.66
C THR A 73 -2.88 8.32 6.33
N ALA A 74 -4.08 7.77 6.14
CA ALA A 74 -4.44 6.46 6.67
C ALA A 74 -3.53 5.35 6.12
N GLY A 75 -3.26 5.34 4.81
CA GLY A 75 -2.36 4.37 4.20
C GLY A 75 -0.92 4.49 4.71
N VAL A 76 -0.40 5.72 4.86
CA VAL A 76 0.94 5.96 5.43
C VAL A 76 1.01 5.54 6.89
N LEU A 77 0.01 5.85 7.71
CA LEU A 77 -0.04 5.45 9.12
C LEU A 77 -0.11 3.93 9.26
N ALA A 78 -0.97 3.28 8.46
CA ALA A 78 -1.07 1.82 8.42
C ALA A 78 0.26 1.19 7.99
N TYR A 79 0.91 1.72 6.96
CA TYR A 79 2.23 1.26 6.52
C TYR A 79 3.27 1.39 7.64
N ARG A 80 3.33 2.55 8.31
CA ARG A 80 4.27 2.78 9.41
C ARG A 80 4.02 1.85 10.60
N ALA A 81 2.78 1.47 10.87
CA ALA A 81 2.44 0.53 11.93
C ALA A 81 2.76 -0.93 11.57
N LEU A 82 2.53 -1.33 10.31
CA LEU A 82 2.69 -2.71 9.84
C LEU A 82 4.12 -3.05 9.42
N CYS A 83 4.87 -2.07 8.89
CA CYS A 83 6.22 -2.26 8.37
C CYS A 83 7.23 -2.79 9.40
N PRO A 84 7.30 -2.29 10.65
CA PRO A 84 8.24 -2.80 11.65
C PRO A 84 7.99 -4.28 11.98
N ALA A 85 6.71 -4.64 12.15
CA ALA A 85 6.30 -6.01 12.42
C ALA A 85 6.63 -6.93 11.23
N TYR A 86 6.38 -6.48 10.00
CA TYR A 86 6.74 -7.23 8.79
C TYR A 86 8.24 -7.44 8.65
N LEU A 87 9.06 -6.40 8.87
CA LEU A 87 10.52 -6.49 8.81
C LEU A 87 11.07 -7.49 9.83
N GLY A 88 10.57 -7.49 11.07
CA GLY A 88 10.98 -8.47 12.08
C GLY A 88 10.66 -9.92 11.67
N HIS A 89 9.47 -10.16 11.12
CA HIS A 89 9.12 -11.49 10.60
C HIS A 89 9.98 -11.90 9.39
N TRP A 90 10.28 -10.94 8.53
CA TRP A 90 11.11 -11.15 7.35
C TRP A 90 12.54 -11.55 7.73
N GLU A 91 13.15 -10.84 8.69
CA GLU A 91 14.49 -11.13 9.22
C GLU A 91 14.54 -12.50 9.89
N ALA A 92 13.55 -12.85 10.72
CA ALA A 92 13.46 -14.14 11.37
C ALA A 92 13.46 -15.31 10.36
N VAL A 93 12.66 -15.21 9.30
CA VAL A 93 12.61 -16.24 8.25
C VAL A 93 13.92 -16.30 7.45
N HIS A 94 14.58 -15.17 7.19
CA HIS A 94 15.89 -15.17 6.53
C HIS A 94 16.97 -15.82 7.38
N GLY A 95 16.95 -15.60 8.70
CA GLY A 95 17.85 -16.28 9.65
C GLY A 95 17.65 -17.80 9.66
N GLU A 96 16.40 -18.27 9.71
CA GLU A 96 16.07 -19.71 9.63
C GLU A 96 16.60 -20.34 8.33
N ILE A 97 16.38 -19.67 7.18
CA ILE A 97 16.85 -20.16 5.87
C ILE A 97 18.38 -20.19 5.81
N ALA A 98 19.07 -19.19 6.36
CA ALA A 98 20.52 -19.15 6.40
C ALA A 98 21.11 -20.30 7.23
N ALA A 99 20.51 -20.61 8.39
CA ALA A 99 20.89 -21.75 9.22
C ALA A 99 20.68 -23.10 8.50
N LEU A 100 19.52 -23.29 7.85
CA LEU A 100 19.22 -24.49 7.06
C LEU A 100 20.13 -24.65 5.84
N SER A 101 20.58 -23.55 5.24
CA SER A 101 21.53 -23.57 4.12
C SER A 101 22.94 -23.96 4.57
N LYS A 102 23.36 -23.54 5.77
CA LYS A 102 24.68 -23.84 6.31
C LYS A 102 24.82 -25.30 6.76
N GLY A 103 23.75 -25.91 7.25
CA GLY A 103 23.73 -27.33 7.63
C GLY A 103 23.64 -28.34 6.47
N ARG A 104 23.49 -27.88 5.23
CA ARG A 104 23.37 -28.75 4.03
C ARG A 104 24.67 -28.89 3.22
N HIS A 105 25.73 -28.21 3.62
CA HIS A 105 27.06 -28.42 3.08
C HIS A 105 27.92 -29.16 4.11
N PRO A 106 28.02 -30.51 4.03
CA PRO A 106 29.17 -31.24 4.57
C PRO A 106 30.44 -30.93 3.77
#